data_AF-A0A833LZV0-F1
#
_entry.id   AF-A0A833LZV0-F1
#
_cell.length_a   1.000
_cell.length_b   1.000
_cell.length_c   1.000
_cell.angle_alpha   90.00
_cell.angle_beta   90.00
_cell.angle_gamma   90.00
#
_symmetry.space_group_name_H-M   'P 1'
#
loop_
_entity.id
_entity.type
_entity.pdbx_description
1 polymer ?
#
loop_
_entity_poly.entity_id
_entity_poly.type
_entity_poly.pdbx_seq_one_letter_code
_entity_poly.pdbx_strand_id
1 'polypeptide(L)'
;MQPDSMMERFSRLLPLLRDRRVLYLINGSLIFGINLILAYAMFQVQWSENEWRNENIANLITTELMVVISFFIHNSLTWRHSFGSIWSKLWRFHLVSAGSLTIRTAIFASLSYLGMHEMFATVLSIAFILFFNFVGFDRFAFGQASDPATDKTDQEK
;
A
#
# COMPACT_ATOMS: atom_id res chain seq x y z
N MET A 1 -30.95 7.12 -28.78
CA MET A 1 -30.26 7.13 -27.47
C MET A 1 -29.26 5.98 -27.51
N GLN A 2 -27.96 6.24 -27.41
CA GLN A 2 -26.89 5.22 -27.45
C GLN A 2 -26.61 4.71 -26.03
N PRO A 3 -27.02 3.49 -25.67
CA PRO A 3 -26.57 2.82 -24.44
C PRO A 3 -25.15 2.22 -24.53
N ASP A 4 -24.51 2.28 -25.71
CA ASP A 4 -23.29 1.49 -25.98
C ASP A 4 -21.99 2.10 -25.46
N SER A 5 -21.88 3.43 -25.33
CA SER A 5 -20.59 4.06 -24.99
C SER A 5 -20.14 3.81 -23.56
N MET A 6 -21.07 3.55 -22.63
CA MET A 6 -20.76 3.30 -21.23
C MET A 6 -20.34 1.84 -21.01
N MET A 7 -21.08 0.89 -21.61
CA MET A 7 -20.76 -0.54 -21.58
C MET A 7 -19.41 -0.84 -22.24
N GLU A 8 -19.07 -0.14 -23.33
CA GLU A 8 -17.78 -0.28 -23.99
C GLU A 8 -16.61 0.29 -23.18
N ARG A 9 -16.84 1.36 -22.40
CA ARG A 9 -15.84 1.88 -21.45
C ARG A 9 -15.63 0.89 -20.29
N PHE A 10 -16.71 0.35 -19.74
CA PHE A 10 -16.63 -0.65 -18.67
C PHE A 10 -15.90 -1.91 -19.13
N SER A 11 -16.19 -2.41 -20.34
CA SER A 11 -15.53 -3.61 -20.86
C SER A 11 -14.01 -3.42 -21.07
N ARG A 12 -13.57 -2.21 -21.42
CA ARG A 12 -12.13 -1.86 -21.52
C ARG A 12 -11.46 -1.68 -20.15
N LEU A 13 -12.21 -1.31 -19.11
CA LEU A 13 -11.69 -1.14 -17.74
C LEU A 13 -11.58 -2.46 -16.98
N LEU A 14 -12.45 -3.44 -17.26
CA LEU A 14 -12.43 -4.77 -16.62
C LEU A 14 -11.05 -5.46 -16.65
N PRO A 15 -10.31 -5.53 -17.77
CA PRO A 15 -8.99 -6.15 -17.79
C PRO A 15 -7.94 -5.34 -17.00
N LEU A 16 -8.02 -4.00 -16.99
CA LEU A 16 -7.14 -3.14 -16.18
C LEU A 16 -7.36 -3.36 -14.68
N LEU A 17 -8.61 -3.59 -14.26
CA LEU A 17 -8.97 -3.93 -12.88
C LEU A 17 -8.60 -5.37 -12.49
N ARG A 18 -8.04 -6.17 -13.42
CA ARG A 18 -7.46 -7.50 -13.13
C ARG A 18 -5.96 -7.42 -12.84
N ASP A 19 -5.27 -6.36 -13.27
CA ASP A 19 -3.83 -6.20 -13.04
C ASP A 19 -3.55 -5.74 -11.60
N ARG A 20 -2.75 -6.54 -10.88
CA ARG A 20 -2.32 -6.25 -9.51
C ARG A 20 -1.58 -4.93 -9.38
N ARG A 21 -0.84 -4.49 -10.40
CA ARG A 21 -0.10 -3.23 -10.42
C ARG A 21 -1.06 -2.04 -10.40
N VAL A 22 -2.09 -2.11 -11.24
CA VAL A 22 -3.13 -1.06 -11.32
C VAL A 22 -3.94 -1.05 -10.03
N LEU A 23 -4.37 -2.22 -9.54
CA LEU A 23 -5.06 -2.34 -8.26
C LEU A 23 -4.21 -1.85 -7.09
N TYR A 24 -2.90 -2.08 -7.11
CA TYR A 24 -1.99 -1.57 -6.08
C TYR A 24 -1.99 -0.04 -6.04
N LEU A 25 -1.94 0.63 -7.19
CA LEU A 25 -1.97 2.10 -7.27
C LEU A 25 -3.33 2.68 -6.89
N ILE A 26 -4.43 2.07 -7.35
CA ILE A 26 -5.79 2.50 -7.02
C ILE A 26 -6.04 2.35 -5.52
N ASN A 27 -5.77 1.16 -4.97
CA ASN A 27 -5.92 0.91 -3.53
C ASN A 27 -4.94 1.74 -2.70
N GLY A 28 -3.73 1.99 -3.20
CA GLY A 28 -2.75 2.88 -2.59
C GLY A 28 -3.27 4.31 -2.46
N SER A 29 -3.96 4.81 -3.49
CA SER A 29 -4.61 6.14 -3.45
C SER A 29 -5.74 6.19 -2.43
N LEU A 30 -6.56 5.13 -2.35
CA LEU A 30 -7.59 5.00 -1.33
C LEU A 30 -7.00 4.98 0.08
N ILE A 31 -5.98 4.15 0.31
CA ILE A 31 -5.25 4.04 1.56
C ILE A 31 -4.66 5.39 1.97
N PHE A 32 -4.08 6.13 1.03
CA PHE A 32 -3.56 7.48 1.27
C PHE A 32 -4.67 8.42 1.74
N GLY A 33 -5.84 8.40 1.10
CA GLY A 33 -7.00 9.19 1.52
C GLY A 33 -7.46 8.84 2.94
N ILE A 34 -7.56 7.54 3.26
CA ILE A 34 -7.92 7.07 4.61
C ILE A 34 -6.87 7.53 5.64
N ASN A 35 -5.58 7.46 5.29
CA ASN A 35 -4.49 7.91 6.14
C ASN A 35 -4.60 9.40 6.47
N LEU A 36 -4.97 10.26 5.52
CA LEU A 36 -5.15 11.70 5.79
C LEU A 36 -6.28 11.96 6.79
N ILE A 37 -7.41 11.27 6.64
CA ILE A 37 -8.56 11.38 7.55
C ILE A 37 -8.20 10.87 8.94
N LEU A 38 -7.54 9.70 9.00
CA LEU A 38 -7.16 9.09 10.26
C LEU A 38 -6.10 9.93 10.99
N ALA A 39 -5.08 10.39 10.29
CA ALA A 39 -4.08 11.30 10.84
C ALA A 39 -4.76 12.55 11.41
N TYR A 40 -5.60 13.22 10.61
CA TYR A 40 -6.35 14.38 11.10
C TYR A 40 -7.10 14.07 12.40
N ALA A 41 -7.85 12.96 12.45
CA ALA A 41 -8.59 12.58 13.65
C ALA A 41 -7.68 12.29 14.86
N MET A 42 -6.57 11.59 14.67
CA MET A 42 -5.64 11.23 15.76
C MET A 42 -4.92 12.45 16.33
N PHE A 43 -4.65 13.47 15.52
CA PHE A 43 -4.04 14.73 15.98
C PHE A 43 -5.02 15.66 16.71
N GLN A 44 -6.35 15.43 16.63
CA GLN A 44 -7.34 16.15 17.44
C GLN A 44 -7.44 15.59 18.88
N VAL A 45 -6.91 14.40 19.13
CA VAL A 45 -6.96 13.76 20.45
C VAL A 45 -5.75 14.19 21.28
N GLN A 46 -6.00 14.60 22.53
CA GLN A 46 -4.94 14.90 23.48
C GLN A 46 -4.50 13.62 24.20
N TRP A 47 -3.49 12.95 23.67
CA TRP A 47 -2.86 11.76 24.24
C TRP A 47 -1.90 12.10 25.39
N SER A 48 -1.38 13.33 25.41
CA SER A 48 -0.38 13.80 26.35
C SER A 48 -0.40 15.32 26.50
N GLU A 49 -0.07 15.82 27.68
CA GLU A 49 0.14 17.26 27.94
C GLU A 49 1.41 17.81 27.27
N ASN A 50 2.45 16.97 27.11
CA ASN A 50 3.66 17.35 26.38
C ASN A 50 3.41 17.23 24.87
N GLU A 51 3.59 18.33 24.14
CA GLU A 51 3.34 18.46 22.69
C GLU A 51 4.16 17.46 21.87
N TRP A 52 5.49 17.42 22.05
CA TRP A 52 6.36 16.46 21.37
C TRP A 52 5.89 15.02 21.57
N ARG A 53 5.55 14.64 22.80
CA ARG A 53 5.05 13.28 23.10
C ARG A 53 3.68 13.03 22.48
N ASN A 54 2.80 14.03 22.47
CA ASN A 54 1.47 13.94 21.88
C ASN A 54 1.54 13.65 20.38
N GLU A 55 2.37 14.40 19.64
CA GLU A 55 2.58 14.21 18.20
C GLU A 55 3.17 12.84 17.87
N ASN A 56 4.17 12.38 18.64
CA ASN A 56 4.78 11.08 18.42
C ASN A 56 3.82 9.91 18.71
N ILE A 57 2.98 10.03 19.75
CA ILE A 57 1.94 9.03 20.03
C ILE A 57 0.90 9.01 18.91
N ALA A 58 0.41 10.18 18.48
CA ALA A 58 -0.56 10.28 17.39
C ALA A 58 0.00 9.68 16.09
N ASN A 59 1.26 9.98 15.75
CA ASN A 59 1.94 9.41 14.59
C ASN A 59 2.11 7.88 14.69
N LEU A 60 2.52 7.36 15.85
CA LEU A 60 2.69 5.92 16.06
C LEU A 60 1.37 5.18 15.89
N ILE A 61 0.31 5.63 16.58
CA ILE A 61 -1.02 5.01 16.50
C ILE A 61 -1.55 5.07 15.07
N THR A 62 -1.45 6.23 14.41
CA THR A 62 -1.89 6.39 13.01
C THR A 62 -1.15 5.43 12.09
N THR A 63 0.17 5.32 12.24
CA THR A 63 1.01 4.47 11.40
C THR A 63 0.62 3.00 11.55
N GLU A 64 0.51 2.49 12.78
CA GLU A 64 0.16 1.09 13.02
C GLU A 64 -1.25 0.76 12.53
N LEU A 65 -2.24 1.61 12.83
CA LEU A 65 -3.60 1.44 12.32
C LEU A 65 -3.62 1.43 10.79
N MET A 66 -2.86 2.30 10.13
CA MET A 66 -2.81 2.34 8.68
C MET A 66 -2.10 1.13 8.08
N VAL A 67 -1.06 0.58 8.71
CA VAL A 67 -0.44 -0.68 8.25
C VAL A 67 -1.48 -1.80 8.27
N VAL A 68 -2.26 -1.91 9.35
CA VAL A 68 -3.31 -2.93 9.48
C VAL A 68 -4.44 -2.72 8.47
N ILE A 69 -4.96 -1.50 8.34
CA ILE A 69 -6.01 -1.16 7.36
C ILE A 69 -5.53 -1.46 5.93
N SER A 70 -4.31 -1.04 5.60
CA SER A 70 -3.69 -1.27 4.29
C SER A 70 -3.56 -2.76 3.99
N PHE A 71 -3.17 -3.55 4.99
CA PHE A 71 -3.09 -5.00 4.85
C PHE A 71 -4.44 -5.59 4.44
N PHE A 72 -5.53 -5.25 5.15
CA PHE A 72 -6.85 -5.82 4.85
C PHE A 72 -7.37 -5.38 3.47
N ILE A 73 -7.14 -4.12 3.09
CA ILE A 73 -7.47 -3.62 1.75
C ILE A 73 -6.70 -4.41 0.68
N HIS A 74 -5.39 -4.53 0.83
CA HIS A 74 -4.55 -5.22 -0.14
C HIS A 74 -4.80 -6.73 -0.19
N ASN A 75 -4.99 -7.39 0.95
CA ASN A 75 -5.33 -8.82 1.01
C ASN A 75 -6.67 -9.13 0.33
N SER A 76 -7.66 -8.24 0.47
CA SER A 76 -9.01 -8.48 -0.05
C SER A 76 -9.19 -8.02 -1.50
N LEU A 77 -8.53 -6.93 -1.90
CA LEU A 77 -8.75 -6.29 -3.20
C LEU A 77 -7.59 -6.51 -4.17
N THR A 78 -6.34 -6.37 -3.73
CA THR A 78 -5.17 -6.44 -4.64
C THR A 78 -4.67 -7.88 -4.83
N TRP A 79 -4.51 -8.63 -3.74
CA TRP A 79 -4.01 -10.00 -3.72
C TRP A 79 -5.08 -10.99 -3.26
N ARG A 80 -6.31 -10.84 -3.79
CA ARG A 80 -7.50 -11.61 -3.38
C ARG A 80 -7.36 -13.14 -3.45
N HIS A 81 -6.49 -13.63 -4.33
CA HIS A 81 -6.22 -15.07 -4.51
C HIS A 81 -4.87 -15.50 -3.93
N SER A 82 -4.34 -14.77 -2.95
CA SER A 82 -3.17 -15.23 -2.21
C SER A 82 -3.57 -16.33 -1.22
N PHE A 83 -2.80 -17.41 -1.14
CA PHE A 83 -3.08 -18.52 -0.23
C PHE A 83 -2.22 -18.41 1.05
N GLY A 84 -2.59 -19.18 2.09
CA GLY A 84 -1.86 -19.24 3.35
C GLY A 84 -2.51 -18.47 4.51
N SER A 85 -1.93 -18.64 5.71
CA SER A 85 -2.45 -18.07 6.96
C SER A 85 -2.42 -16.54 6.96
N ILE A 86 -3.54 -15.92 7.35
CA ILE A 86 -3.68 -14.47 7.44
C ILE A 86 -2.63 -13.85 8.37
N TRP A 87 -2.30 -14.51 9.47
CA TRP A 87 -1.28 -14.05 10.42
C TRP A 87 0.12 -14.05 9.82
N SER A 88 0.45 -15.05 9.00
CA SER A 88 1.76 -15.10 8.32
C SER A 88 1.88 -13.97 7.30
N LYS A 89 0.81 -13.73 6.52
CA LYS A 89 0.77 -12.62 5.56
C LYS A 89 0.86 -11.27 6.26
N LEU A 90 0.12 -11.09 7.36
CA LEU A 90 0.12 -9.88 8.16
C LEU A 90 1.52 -9.56 8.69
N TRP A 91 2.20 -10.55 9.27
CA TRP A 91 3.56 -10.39 9.77
C TRP A 91 4.54 -9.99 8.66
N ARG A 92 4.50 -10.67 7.51
CA ARG A 92 5.36 -10.33 6.37
C ARG A 92 5.05 -8.96 5.80
N PHE A 93 3.77 -8.58 5.77
CA PHE A 93 3.34 -7.25 5.36
C PHE A 93 3.89 -6.17 6.30
N HIS A 94 3.87 -6.39 7.61
CA HIS A 94 4.50 -5.49 8.58
C HIS A 94 6.01 -5.40 8.36
N LEU A 95 6.69 -6.52 8.15
CA LEU A 95 8.14 -6.52 7.88
C LEU A 95 8.51 -5.72 6.63
N VAL A 96 7.77 -5.92 5.53
CA VAL A 96 7.99 -5.13 4.31
C VAL A 96 7.70 -3.65 4.57
N SER A 97 6.60 -3.33 5.26
CA SER A 97 6.22 -1.95 5.56
C SER A 97 7.25 -1.23 6.43
N ALA A 98 7.74 -1.88 7.49
CA ALA A 98 8.78 -1.35 8.37
C ALA A 98 10.13 -1.18 7.64
N GLY A 99 10.50 -2.17 6.82
CA GLY A 99 11.67 -2.09 5.94
C GLY A 99 11.56 -0.91 4.97
N SER A 100 10.40 -0.71 4.36
CA SER A 100 10.14 0.42 3.46
C SER A 100 10.22 1.77 4.14
N LEU A 101 9.69 1.90 5.36
CA LEU A 101 9.82 3.14 6.13
C LEU A 101 11.30 3.45 6.40
N THR A 102 12.09 2.44 6.77
CA THR A 102 13.53 2.58 7.01
C THR A 102 14.27 2.99 5.73
N ILE A 103 14.00 2.32 4.61
CA ILE A 103 14.59 2.62 3.30
C ILE A 103 14.21 4.03 2.84
N ARG A 104 12.94 4.42 2.99
CA ARG A 104 12.46 5.77 2.64
C ARG A 104 13.25 6.84 3.40
N THR A 105 13.37 6.68 4.71
CA THR A 105 14.09 7.61 5.58
C THR A 105 15.57 7.68 5.20
N ALA A 106 16.20 6.53 4.91
CA ALA A 106 17.59 6.49 4.47
C ALA A 106 17.80 7.20 3.13
N ILE A 107 16.92 6.97 2.14
CA ILE A 107 16.97 7.64 0.83
C ILE A 107 16.77 9.15 1.01
N PHE A 108 15.75 9.56 1.77
CA PHE A 108 15.48 10.97 2.02
C PHE A 108 16.69 11.65 2.68
N ALA A 109 17.20 11.08 3.78
CA ALA A 109 18.37 11.61 4.48
C ALA A 109 19.60 11.71 3.58
N SER A 110 19.84 10.70 2.73
CA SER A 110 20.95 10.69 1.78
C SER A 110 20.82 11.81 0.73
N LEU A 111 19.63 12.01 0.17
CA LEU A 111 19.38 13.06 -0.81
C LEU A 111 19.48 14.46 -0.18
N SER A 112 18.97 14.63 1.03
CA SER A 112 19.09 15.89 1.79
C SER A 112 20.55 16.19 2.14
N TYR A 113 21.34 15.18 2.51
CA TYR A 113 22.78 15.35 2.75
C TYR A 113 23.54 15.82 1.50
N LEU A 114 23.11 15.39 0.31
CA LEU A 114 23.66 15.85 -0.97
C LEU A 114 23.18 17.27 -1.37
N GLY A 115 22.39 17.94 -0.52
CA GLY A 115 21.86 19.28 -0.78
C GLY A 115 20.70 19.31 -1.78
N MET A 116 20.05 18.18 -2.03
CA MET A 116 18.89 18.12 -2.92
C MET A 116 17.68 18.79 -2.28
N HIS A 117 16.82 19.40 -3.10
CA HIS A 117 15.59 20.05 -2.62
C HIS A 117 14.65 19.06 -1.93
N GLU A 118 14.04 19.45 -0.81
CA GLU A 118 13.23 18.58 0.06
C GLU A 118 12.06 17.91 -0.69
N MET A 119 11.37 18.66 -1.57
CA MET A 119 10.30 18.08 -2.39
C MET A 119 10.84 17.01 -3.35
N PHE A 120 12.01 17.22 -3.94
CA PHE A 120 12.62 16.22 -4.83
C PHE A 120 12.99 14.97 -4.04
N ALA A 121 13.62 15.12 -2.88
CA ALA A 121 13.95 14.00 -1.99
C ALA A 121 12.70 13.24 -1.54
N THR A 122 11.62 13.96 -1.22
CA THR A 122 10.33 13.38 -0.84
C THR A 122 9.71 12.58 -1.98
N VAL A 123 9.58 13.17 -3.17
CA VAL A 123 8.97 12.50 -4.32
C VAL A 123 9.77 11.27 -4.74
N LEU A 124 11.11 11.39 -4.81
CA LEU A 124 11.97 10.29 -5.23
C LEU A 124 11.96 9.13 -4.21
N SER A 125 12.01 9.44 -2.91
CA SER A 125 11.93 8.42 -1.87
C SER A 125 10.58 7.70 -1.87
N ILE A 126 9.47 8.42 -2.08
CA ILE A 126 8.12 7.82 -2.22
C ILE A 126 8.04 6.94 -3.48
N ALA A 127 8.50 7.44 -4.62
CA ALA A 127 8.48 6.68 -5.87
C ALA A 127 9.27 5.36 -5.75
N PHE A 128 10.43 5.39 -5.10
CA PHE A 128 11.23 4.20 -4.85
C PHE A 128 10.49 3.20 -3.95
N ILE A 129 9.93 3.66 -2.82
CA ILE A 129 9.24 2.75 -1.90
C ILE A 129 7.94 2.21 -2.46
N LEU A 130 7.27 2.89 -3.39
CA LEU A 130 6.11 2.33 -4.09
C LEU A 130 6.50 1.07 -4.87
N PHE A 131 7.62 1.13 -5.59
CA PHE A 131 8.15 -0.03 -6.30
C PHE A 131 8.60 -1.13 -5.33
N PHE A 132 9.41 -0.79 -4.33
CA PHE A 132 9.90 -1.74 -3.33
C PHE A 132 8.76 -2.44 -2.59
N ASN A 133 7.75 -1.69 -2.14
CA ASN A 133 6.56 -2.23 -1.49
C ASN A 133 5.81 -3.17 -2.41
N PHE A 134 5.54 -2.79 -3.67
CA PHE A 134 4.84 -3.66 -4.59
C PHE A 134 5.57 -5.01 -4.75
N VAL A 135 6.88 -4.99 -4.98
CA VAL A 135 7.69 -6.21 -5.14
C VAL A 135 7.71 -7.03 -3.84
N GLY A 136 7.92 -6.40 -2.70
CA GLY A 136 7.93 -7.05 -1.40
C GLY A 136 6.59 -7.68 -1.04
N PHE A 137 5.49 -6.98 -1.29
CA PHE A 137 4.16 -7.51 -1.06
C PHE A 137 3.84 -8.65 -2.02
N ASP A 138 4.08 -8.48 -3.32
CA ASP A 138 3.73 -9.49 -4.32
C ASP A 138 4.54 -10.77 -4.17
N ARG A 139 5.86 -10.67 -3.90
CA ARG A 139 6.73 -11.85 -3.83
C ARG A 139 6.86 -12.46 -2.44
N PHE A 140 6.84 -11.65 -1.38
CA PHE A 140 7.14 -12.12 -0.03
C PHE A 140 5.89 -12.19 0.87
N ALA A 141 5.08 -11.12 0.91
CA ALA A 141 3.90 -11.09 1.78
C ALA A 141 2.74 -11.95 1.26
N PHE A 142 2.47 -11.89 -0.05
CA PHE A 142 1.34 -12.55 -0.70
C PHE A 142 1.73 -13.62 -1.72
N GLY A 143 3.03 -13.81 -1.98
CA GLY A 143 3.57 -14.66 -3.04
C GLY A 143 3.56 -16.17 -2.79
N GLN A 144 2.76 -16.69 -1.83
CA GLN A 144 2.73 -18.13 -1.56
C GLN A 144 1.62 -18.84 -2.35
N ALA A 145 2.11 -19.68 -3.28
CA ALA A 145 1.46 -20.74 -4.06
C ALA A 145 0.19 -20.35 -4.83
N SER A 146 0.33 -20.06 -6.12
CA SER A 146 -0.72 -20.34 -7.09
C SER A 146 -1.10 -21.82 -6.99
N ASP A 147 -2.38 -22.11 -6.73
CA ASP A 147 -2.92 -23.46 -6.87
C ASP A 147 -2.72 -23.91 -8.33
N PRO A 148 -1.97 -25.01 -8.58
CA PRO A 148 -1.78 -25.54 -9.94
C PRO A 148 -3.09 -25.94 -10.64
N ALA A 149 -4.22 -26.02 -9.93
CA ALA A 149 -5.54 -26.22 -10.53
C ALA A 149 -6.09 -24.97 -11.26
N THR A 150 -5.72 -23.76 -10.81
CA THR A 150 -6.17 -22.49 -11.43
C THR A 150 -5.35 -22.07 -12.63
N ASP A 151 -4.09 -22.51 -12.74
CA ASP A 151 -3.24 -22.25 -13.92
C ASP A 151 -3.71 -23.02 -15.17
N LYS A 152 -4.37 -24.18 -14.97
CA LYS A 152 -4.91 -24.98 -16.08
C LYS A 152 -6.20 -24.40 -16.67
N THR A 153 -7.02 -23.74 -15.85
CA THR A 153 -8.32 -23.19 -16.29
C THR A 153 -8.19 -21.86 -17.03
N ASP A 154 -7.10 -21.11 -16.80
CA ASP A 154 -6.76 -19.90 -17.56
C ASP A 154 -5.98 -20.21 -18.86
N GLN A 155 -5.45 -21.43 -19.03
CA GLN A 155 -4.81 -21.88 -20.29
C GLN A 155 -5.75 -22.61 -21.26
N GLU A 156 -6.95 -22.99 -20.81
CA GLU A 156 -7.98 -23.67 -21.63
C GLU A 156 -9.12 -22.72 -22.09
N LYS A 157 -8.99 -21.40 -21.90
CA LYS A 157 -9.94 -20.38 -22.39
C LYS A 157 -9.24 -19.34 -23.25
#